data_AF-A0A8T2PPK4-F1
#
_entry.id   AF-A0A8T2PPK4-F1
#
_cell.length_a   1.000
_cell.length_b   1.000
_cell.length_c   1.000
_cell.angle_alpha   90.00
_cell.angle_beta   90.00
_cell.angle_gamma   90.00
#
_symmetry.space_group_name_H-M   'P 1'
#
loop_
_entity.id
_entity.type
_entity.pdbx_description
1 polymer ?
#
loop_
_entity_poly.entity_id
_entity_poly.type
_entity_poly.pdbx_seq_one_letter_code
_entity_poly.pdbx_strand_id
1 'polypeptide(L)'
;MLVQMWYPITVATISREFKKILAKHLKATSGSLEGLDFKLHDFGYRGVSSQESAALGGAAHLVNFCSTDTVAGLLMAQRYYSCPMAGFSIPAAEHSTIISWGRSREKEAFESLLDQFPSGPVSVVSDSYDIFKACKHIWGDKLKERVMERSEDSTLVIRPDSGDPAETIIEVIKILEDCFGSSMNSMGYKLLPSYLRIIQGDGIDLHSVEEILMKLSDEGWSAENVFFGAGSALLQKLNRDTLHCAFKCSYVETNGKGMDVYKQPVTDPSKGSKRGRLSLRRNSDGFIETVERGVGKPEEDMLVTVFENGSILQEYTLEEIRKNARLWEEDLSPSQHNQDSPKAEELHQKHIMNGMH
;
A
#
# COMPACT_ATOMS: atom_id res chain seq x y z
N MET A 1 -21.09 -5.85 -14.45
CA MET A 1 -19.77 -6.23 -14.97
C MET A 1 -18.80 -5.06 -14.90
N LEU A 2 -18.81 -4.06 -15.81
CA LEU A 2 -17.81 -2.96 -15.79
C LEU A 2 -17.74 -2.16 -14.48
N VAL A 3 -18.86 -1.98 -13.76
CA VAL A 3 -18.85 -1.27 -12.47
C VAL A 3 -17.99 -1.98 -11.43
N GLN A 4 -17.84 -3.32 -11.46
CA GLN A 4 -17.05 -4.08 -10.48
C GLN A 4 -15.56 -3.72 -10.51
N MET A 5 -15.09 -3.08 -11.59
CA MET A 5 -13.72 -2.53 -11.69
C MET A 5 -13.43 -1.49 -10.61
N TRP A 6 -14.44 -0.95 -9.93
CA TRP A 6 -14.26 -0.07 -8.78
C TRP A 6 -13.32 -0.70 -7.75
N TYR A 7 -13.42 -2.01 -7.50
CA TYR A 7 -12.67 -2.67 -6.44
C TYR A 7 -11.14 -2.67 -6.69
N PRO A 8 -10.62 -3.26 -7.79
CA PRO A 8 -9.18 -3.20 -8.07
C PRO A 8 -8.67 -1.78 -8.31
N ILE A 9 -9.48 -0.87 -8.88
CA ILE A 9 -9.12 0.55 -9.00
C ILE A 9 -8.90 1.15 -7.60
N THR A 10 -9.87 1.02 -6.70
CA THR A 10 -9.78 1.60 -5.36
C THR A 10 -8.65 0.98 -4.54
N VAL A 11 -8.45 -0.35 -4.58
CA VAL A 11 -7.33 -0.98 -3.89
C VAL A 11 -5.98 -0.48 -4.41
N ALA A 12 -5.80 -0.42 -5.73
CA ALA A 12 -4.56 0.08 -6.32
C ALA A 12 -4.33 1.57 -5.99
N THR A 13 -5.38 2.40 -5.97
CA THR A 13 -5.29 3.81 -5.57
C THR A 13 -4.92 3.96 -4.10
N ILE A 14 -5.62 3.29 -3.18
CA ILE A 14 -5.32 3.36 -1.74
C ILE A 14 -3.91 2.84 -1.46
N SER A 15 -3.52 1.72 -2.08
CA SER A 15 -2.16 1.22 -2.01
C SER A 15 -1.14 2.24 -2.53
N ARG A 16 -1.44 3.00 -3.58
CA ARG A 16 -0.56 4.07 -4.06
C ARG A 16 -0.45 5.22 -3.06
N GLU A 17 -1.54 5.58 -2.38
CA GLU A 17 -1.51 6.61 -1.34
C GLU A 17 -0.65 6.22 -0.13
N PHE A 18 -0.68 4.95 0.29
CA PHE A 18 0.32 4.45 1.24
C PHE A 18 1.74 4.63 0.72
N LYS A 19 1.98 4.29 -0.55
CA LYS A 19 3.31 4.41 -1.17
C LYS A 19 3.81 5.86 -1.17
N LYS A 20 2.94 6.85 -1.37
CA LYS A 20 3.30 8.27 -1.27
C LYS A 20 3.74 8.67 0.14
N ILE A 21 2.94 8.31 1.14
CA ILE A 21 3.25 8.57 2.55
C ILE A 21 4.61 7.95 2.90
N LEU A 22 4.79 6.67 2.61
CA LEU A 22 6.02 5.95 2.88
C LEU A 22 7.21 6.56 2.15
N ALA A 23 7.06 6.91 0.88
CA ALA A 23 8.13 7.51 0.09
C ALA A 23 8.55 8.89 0.62
N LYS A 24 7.59 9.73 1.02
CA LYS A 24 7.85 11.04 1.64
C LYS A 24 8.72 10.90 2.89
N HIS A 25 8.30 10.07 3.84
CA HIS A 25 9.01 9.89 5.12
C HIS A 25 10.34 9.15 4.94
N LEU A 26 10.38 8.13 4.08
CA LEU A 26 11.61 7.39 3.79
C LEU A 26 12.67 8.30 3.15
N LYS A 27 12.28 9.10 2.15
CA LYS A 27 13.20 10.05 1.51
C LYS A 27 13.66 11.14 2.48
N ALA A 28 12.76 11.67 3.31
CA ALA A 28 13.09 12.70 4.29
C ALA A 28 14.07 12.20 5.36
N THR A 29 13.90 10.97 5.81
CA THR A 29 14.67 10.43 6.95
C THR A 29 15.89 9.59 6.55
N SER A 30 16.00 9.14 5.29
CA SER A 30 17.14 8.36 4.78
C SER A 30 17.87 8.98 3.59
N GLY A 31 17.25 9.91 2.88
CA GLY A 31 17.74 10.44 1.61
C GLY A 31 17.55 9.50 0.41
N SER A 32 16.98 8.30 0.62
CA SER A 32 16.78 7.25 -0.39
C SER A 32 15.32 6.79 -0.47
N LEU A 33 14.98 6.07 -1.54
CA LEU A 33 13.73 5.31 -1.70
C LEU A 33 13.99 3.79 -1.78
N GLU A 34 15.22 3.38 -1.50
CA GLU A 34 15.60 1.97 -1.49
C GLU A 34 14.71 1.17 -0.50
N GLY A 35 14.26 0.00 -0.94
CA GLY A 35 13.36 -0.85 -0.16
C GLY A 35 11.89 -0.38 -0.10
N LEU A 36 11.52 0.76 -0.69
CA LEU A 36 10.15 1.28 -0.67
C LEU A 36 9.12 0.24 -1.18
N ASP A 37 9.48 -0.55 -2.18
CA ASP A 37 8.60 -1.57 -2.78
C ASP A 37 8.21 -2.69 -1.80
N PHE A 38 8.87 -2.78 -0.65
CA PHE A 38 8.59 -3.76 0.41
C PHE A 38 8.07 -3.14 1.71
N LYS A 39 7.90 -1.81 1.76
CA LYS A 39 7.53 -1.10 3.00
C LYS A 39 6.07 -1.29 3.45
N LEU A 40 5.20 -1.79 2.57
CA LEU A 40 3.83 -2.18 2.91
C LEU A 40 3.56 -3.61 2.43
N HIS A 41 3.35 -4.52 3.36
CA HIS A 41 3.04 -5.93 3.11
C HIS A 41 1.54 -6.18 3.19
N ASP A 42 1.00 -6.89 2.20
CA ASP A 42 -0.41 -7.27 2.20
C ASP A 42 -0.67 -8.49 3.11
N PHE A 43 -1.39 -8.25 4.21
CA PHE A 43 -1.89 -9.25 5.16
C PHE A 43 -3.41 -9.51 5.01
N GLY A 44 -4.00 -9.07 3.90
CA GLY A 44 -5.43 -8.94 3.71
C GLY A 44 -6.18 -10.22 3.35
N TYR A 45 -5.50 -11.31 2.99
CA TYR A 45 -6.15 -12.53 2.47
C TYR A 45 -7.31 -13.02 3.37
N ARG A 46 -7.08 -13.14 4.68
CA ARG A 46 -8.13 -13.61 5.62
C ARG A 46 -9.25 -12.59 5.86
N GLY A 47 -8.99 -11.32 5.55
CA GLY A 47 -9.87 -10.19 5.87
C GLY A 47 -10.84 -9.82 4.75
N VAL A 48 -10.72 -10.42 3.56
CA VAL A 48 -11.61 -10.15 2.43
C VAL A 48 -12.84 -11.05 2.40
N SER A 49 -13.86 -10.64 1.65
CA SER A 49 -15.15 -11.34 1.56
C SER A 49 -15.17 -12.61 0.71
N SER A 50 -14.17 -12.85 -0.15
CA SER A 50 -14.11 -14.03 -1.01
C SER A 50 -12.70 -14.31 -1.55
N GLN A 51 -12.50 -15.51 -2.10
CA GLN A 51 -11.25 -15.88 -2.79
C GLN A 51 -10.99 -15.03 -4.04
N GLU A 52 -12.04 -14.69 -4.79
CA GLU A 52 -11.92 -13.81 -5.95
C GLU A 52 -11.55 -12.38 -5.54
N SER A 53 -12.14 -11.89 -4.43
CA SER A 53 -11.75 -10.60 -3.84
C SER A 53 -10.29 -10.60 -3.38
N ALA A 54 -9.81 -11.69 -2.79
CA ALA A 54 -8.39 -11.83 -2.42
C ALA A 54 -7.49 -11.75 -3.65
N ALA A 55 -7.85 -12.43 -4.73
CA ALA A 55 -7.11 -12.43 -5.98
C ALA A 55 -7.06 -11.03 -6.61
N LEU A 56 -8.21 -10.37 -6.75
CA LEU A 56 -8.33 -9.03 -7.34
C LEU A 56 -7.62 -7.97 -6.49
N GLY A 57 -7.83 -8.01 -5.17
CA GLY A 57 -7.26 -7.06 -4.22
C GLY A 57 -5.75 -7.22 -4.11
N GLY A 58 -5.27 -8.46 -3.94
CA GLY A 58 -3.84 -8.76 -3.89
C GLY A 58 -3.13 -8.34 -5.19
N ALA A 59 -3.68 -8.66 -6.36
CA ALA A 59 -3.10 -8.23 -7.64
C ALA A 59 -3.10 -6.70 -7.80
N ALA A 60 -4.13 -6.00 -7.32
CA ALA A 60 -4.19 -4.55 -7.34
C ALA A 60 -3.16 -3.89 -6.41
N HIS A 61 -2.93 -4.43 -5.21
CA HIS A 61 -1.85 -3.97 -4.33
C HIS A 61 -0.47 -4.15 -4.97
N LEU A 62 -0.26 -5.27 -5.67
CA LEU A 62 0.99 -5.57 -6.37
C LEU A 62 1.30 -4.63 -7.54
N VAL A 63 0.38 -3.73 -7.93
CA VAL A 63 0.71 -2.60 -8.82
C VAL A 63 1.70 -1.64 -8.16
N ASN A 64 1.66 -1.51 -6.83
CA ASN A 64 2.46 -0.52 -6.09
C ASN A 64 3.58 -1.15 -5.26
N PHE A 65 3.41 -2.36 -4.76
CA PHE A 65 4.40 -3.03 -3.91
C PHE A 65 4.71 -4.44 -4.41
N CYS A 66 5.73 -5.06 -3.82
CA CYS A 66 6.21 -6.40 -4.14
C CYS A 66 6.14 -7.35 -2.93
N SER A 67 5.38 -6.99 -1.88
CA SER A 67 5.28 -7.70 -0.60
C SER A 67 3.85 -8.17 -0.32
N THR A 68 3.60 -9.48 -0.22
CA THR A 68 2.25 -10.03 0.01
C THR A 68 2.24 -11.44 0.60
N ASP A 69 1.30 -11.70 1.52
CA ASP A 69 0.90 -13.04 1.95
C ASP A 69 -0.39 -13.51 1.26
N THR A 70 -1.00 -12.67 0.43
CA THR A 70 -2.20 -12.99 -0.36
C THR A 70 -1.81 -13.70 -1.66
N VAL A 71 -1.46 -14.98 -1.55
CA VAL A 71 -1.01 -15.83 -2.68
C VAL A 71 -1.96 -15.79 -3.88
N ALA A 72 -3.27 -15.64 -3.65
CA ALA A 72 -4.26 -15.51 -4.72
C ALA A 72 -3.96 -14.35 -5.70
N GLY A 73 -3.38 -13.25 -5.22
CA GLY A 73 -2.98 -12.12 -6.05
C GLY A 73 -1.86 -12.47 -7.03
N LEU A 74 -0.90 -13.30 -6.61
CA LEU A 74 0.19 -13.79 -7.46
C LEU A 74 -0.35 -14.62 -8.63
N LEU A 75 -1.30 -15.52 -8.35
CA LEU A 75 -1.92 -16.36 -9.37
C LEU A 75 -2.72 -15.52 -10.38
N MET A 76 -3.38 -14.47 -9.92
CA MET A 76 -4.11 -13.55 -10.79
C MET A 76 -3.16 -12.75 -11.70
N ALA A 77 -2.07 -12.20 -11.14
CA ALA A 77 -1.04 -11.50 -11.92
C ALA A 77 -0.38 -12.41 -12.97
N GLN A 78 -0.07 -13.66 -12.59
CA GLN A 78 0.51 -14.64 -13.50
C GLN A 78 -0.44 -14.98 -14.65
N ARG A 79 -1.72 -15.21 -14.34
CA ARG A 79 -2.71 -15.67 -15.32
C ARG A 79 -3.18 -14.58 -16.29
N TYR A 80 -3.36 -13.35 -15.81
CA TYR A 80 -4.03 -12.30 -16.58
C TYR A 80 -3.11 -11.14 -16.99
N TYR A 81 -1.89 -11.07 -16.44
CA TYR A 81 -0.98 -9.93 -16.65
C TYR A 81 0.46 -10.34 -16.96
N SER A 82 0.66 -11.60 -17.40
CA SER A 82 1.95 -12.13 -17.88
C SER A 82 3.13 -11.87 -16.92
N CYS A 83 2.88 -11.99 -15.61
CA CYS A 83 3.89 -11.75 -14.59
C CYS A 83 4.21 -13.04 -13.83
N PRO A 84 5.33 -13.73 -14.14
CA PRO A 84 5.66 -15.02 -13.51
C PRO A 84 5.75 -14.96 -11.98
N MET A 85 6.25 -13.84 -11.43
CA MET A 85 6.33 -13.60 -9.99
C MET A 85 6.11 -12.12 -9.70
N ALA A 86 4.94 -11.79 -9.17
CA ALA A 86 4.56 -10.40 -8.90
C ALA A 86 4.98 -9.91 -7.51
N GLY A 87 5.16 -10.79 -6.53
CA GLY A 87 5.47 -10.40 -5.16
C GLY A 87 6.11 -11.53 -4.36
N PHE A 88 6.59 -11.16 -3.19
CA PHE A 88 7.44 -11.98 -2.33
C PHE A 88 6.93 -11.91 -0.88
N SER A 89 7.36 -12.89 -0.09
CA SER A 89 7.19 -12.90 1.35
C SER A 89 8.41 -13.52 2.03
N ILE A 90 8.43 -13.46 3.36
CA ILE A 90 9.48 -14.00 4.20
C ILE A 90 8.87 -14.99 5.19
N PRO A 91 9.64 -15.95 5.73
CA PRO A 91 9.19 -16.72 6.87
C PRO A 91 8.70 -15.83 8.02
N ALA A 92 7.51 -16.10 8.53
CA ALA A 92 6.91 -15.32 9.59
C ALA A 92 6.18 -16.24 10.59
N ALA A 93 6.31 -15.92 11.88
CA ALA A 93 5.54 -16.57 12.93
C ALA A 93 4.12 -15.97 13.02
N GLU A 94 3.17 -16.80 13.44
CA GLU A 94 1.89 -16.36 13.98
C GLU A 94 1.74 -16.82 15.43
N HIS A 95 0.76 -16.27 16.16
CA HIS A 95 0.60 -16.57 17.58
C HIS A 95 0.53 -18.07 17.87
N SER A 96 -0.14 -18.86 17.02
CA SER A 96 -0.27 -20.31 17.22
C SER A 96 1.09 -21.01 17.35
N THR A 97 2.06 -20.62 16.53
CA THR A 97 3.43 -21.16 16.50
C THR A 97 4.27 -20.79 17.72
N ILE A 98 3.88 -19.72 18.43
CA ILE A 98 4.52 -19.27 19.66
C ILE A 98 3.82 -19.89 20.89
N ILE A 99 2.50 -19.74 20.98
CA ILE A 99 1.72 -20.15 22.16
C ILE A 99 1.63 -21.67 22.31
N SER A 100 1.82 -22.45 21.23
CA SER A 100 1.89 -23.91 21.30
C SER A 100 3.05 -24.42 22.18
N TRP A 101 4.05 -23.56 22.44
CA TRP A 101 5.13 -23.88 23.36
C TRP A 101 4.78 -23.62 24.84
N GLY A 102 3.70 -22.89 25.10
CA GLY A 102 3.33 -22.42 26.43
C GLY A 102 4.16 -21.21 26.89
N ARG A 103 3.57 -20.39 27.76
CA ARG A 103 4.13 -19.09 28.18
C ARG A 103 5.54 -19.17 28.77
N SER A 104 5.85 -20.23 29.52
CA SER A 104 7.18 -20.39 30.13
C SER A 104 8.28 -20.69 29.12
N ARG A 105 7.93 -21.03 27.88
CA ARG A 105 8.87 -21.42 26.82
C ARG A 105 8.82 -20.52 25.58
N GLU A 106 8.40 -19.27 25.75
CA GLU A 106 8.36 -18.28 24.65
C GLU A 106 9.76 -18.05 24.05
N LYS A 107 10.81 -18.03 24.90
CA LYS A 107 12.20 -17.93 24.45
C LYS A 107 12.60 -19.07 23.52
N GLU A 108 12.24 -20.30 23.89
CA GLU A 108 12.55 -21.51 23.11
C GLU A 108 11.78 -21.53 21.79
N ALA A 109 10.54 -21.00 21.77
CA ALA A 109 9.80 -20.81 20.52
C ALA A 109 10.52 -19.84 19.57
N PHE A 110 10.99 -18.70 20.10
CA PHE A 110 11.76 -17.71 19.33
C PHE A 110 13.10 -18.27 18.84
N GLU A 111 13.83 -18.98 19.70
CA GLU A 111 15.10 -19.62 19.33
C GLU A 111 14.92 -20.66 18.23
N SER A 112 13.86 -21.48 18.33
CA SER A 112 13.54 -22.48 17.32
C SER A 112 13.28 -21.88 15.94
N LEU A 113 12.69 -20.67 15.88
CA LEU A 113 12.50 -19.95 14.62
C LEU A 113 13.85 -19.47 14.04
N LEU A 114 14.76 -18.98 14.88
CA LEU A 114 16.11 -18.63 14.44
C LEU A 114 16.92 -19.84 13.95
N ASP A 115 16.70 -21.02 14.53
CA ASP A 115 17.34 -22.27 14.10
C ASP A 115 16.75 -22.79 12.78
N GLN A 116 15.43 -22.67 12.59
CA GLN A 116 14.75 -23.07 11.35
C GLN A 116 15.06 -22.14 10.18
N PHE A 117 15.26 -20.85 10.45
CA PHE A 117 15.58 -19.82 9.47
C PHE A 117 16.93 -19.15 9.80
N PRO A 118 18.06 -19.90 9.65
CA PRO A 118 19.39 -19.42 9.99
C PRO A 118 19.90 -18.34 9.04
N SER A 119 19.36 -18.30 7.81
CA SER A 119 19.60 -17.30 6.79
C SER A 119 18.28 -16.74 6.24
N GLY A 120 18.36 -15.57 5.62
CA GLY A 120 17.18 -14.85 5.15
C GLY A 120 16.43 -14.13 6.27
N PRO A 121 15.63 -13.12 5.95
CA PRO A 121 14.84 -12.41 6.95
C PRO A 121 13.76 -13.30 7.56
N VAL A 122 13.47 -13.09 8.85
CA VAL A 122 12.39 -13.80 9.56
C VAL A 122 11.59 -12.81 10.41
N SER A 123 10.27 -12.84 10.30
CA SER A 123 9.39 -12.04 11.15
C SER A 123 8.87 -12.86 12.34
N VAL A 124 8.93 -12.31 13.55
CA VAL A 124 8.45 -13.00 14.75
C VAL A 124 7.49 -12.14 15.53
N VAL A 125 6.22 -12.58 15.60
CA VAL A 125 5.20 -11.97 16.45
C VAL A 125 5.62 -12.10 17.91
N SER A 126 5.79 -10.96 18.59
CA SER A 126 6.48 -10.88 19.88
C SER A 126 5.59 -10.37 21.02
N ASP A 127 4.29 -10.22 20.79
CA ASP A 127 3.31 -9.71 21.75
C ASP A 127 2.31 -10.78 22.22
N SER A 128 2.63 -12.07 22.05
CA SER A 128 1.77 -13.17 22.50
C SER A 128 1.45 -13.11 24.00
N TYR A 129 2.33 -12.50 24.80
CA TYR A 129 2.07 -12.22 26.22
C TYR A 129 2.43 -10.80 26.67
N ASP A 130 3.60 -10.28 26.29
CA ASP A 130 4.10 -8.96 26.69
C ASP A 130 5.23 -8.52 25.75
N ILE A 131 4.92 -7.63 24.80
CA ILE A 131 5.86 -7.17 23.78
C ILE A 131 7.10 -6.51 24.37
N PHE A 132 6.96 -5.73 25.44
CA PHE A 132 8.06 -5.00 26.04
C PHE A 132 9.02 -5.94 26.76
N LYS A 133 8.49 -6.94 27.47
CA LYS A 133 9.33 -7.99 28.08
C LYS A 133 9.97 -8.89 27.03
N ALA A 134 9.28 -9.22 25.95
CA ALA A 134 9.84 -10.01 24.85
C ALA A 134 11.04 -9.27 24.22
N CYS A 135 10.87 -7.99 23.89
CA CYS A 135 11.96 -7.15 23.36
C CYS A 135 13.11 -7.00 24.35
N LYS A 136 12.84 -6.71 25.63
CA LYS A 136 13.88 -6.41 26.62
C LYS A 136 14.61 -7.64 27.17
N HIS A 137 13.87 -8.69 27.51
CA HIS A 137 14.38 -9.82 28.29
C HIS A 137 14.54 -11.11 27.49
N ILE A 138 13.95 -11.20 26.30
CA ILE A 138 14.14 -12.34 25.41
C ILE A 138 15.08 -11.92 24.29
N TRP A 139 14.64 -11.04 23.40
CA TRP A 139 15.47 -10.57 22.28
C TRP A 139 16.71 -9.81 22.76
N GLY A 140 16.53 -8.81 23.61
CA GLY A 140 17.61 -7.93 24.12
C GLY A 140 18.50 -8.52 25.22
N ASP A 141 18.26 -9.77 25.64
CA ASP A 141 19.02 -10.43 26.71
C ASP A 141 19.29 -11.90 26.36
N LYS A 142 18.34 -12.81 26.62
CA LYS A 142 18.53 -14.26 26.48
C LYS A 142 18.87 -14.75 25.06
N LEU A 143 18.48 -13.99 24.03
CA LEU A 143 18.73 -14.27 22.61
C LEU A 143 19.57 -13.19 21.94
N LYS A 144 20.14 -12.24 22.71
CA LYS A 144 20.83 -11.08 22.14
C LYS A 144 21.97 -11.48 21.21
N GLU A 145 22.82 -12.42 21.64
CA GLU A 145 23.94 -12.92 20.84
C GLU A 145 23.45 -13.55 19.53
N ARG A 146 22.42 -14.40 19.60
CA ARG A 146 21.78 -15.02 18.42
C ARG A 146 21.21 -14.00 17.44
N VAL A 147 20.70 -12.86 17.92
CA VAL A 147 20.23 -11.76 17.05
C VAL A 147 21.41 -11.03 16.41
N MET A 148 22.49 -10.77 17.18
CA MET A 148 23.69 -10.07 16.70
C MET A 148 24.52 -10.90 15.70
N GLU A 149 24.39 -12.23 15.72
CA GLU A 149 25.01 -13.13 14.73
C GLU A 149 24.38 -13.02 13.34
N ARG A 150 23.20 -12.40 13.21
CA ARG A 150 22.51 -12.25 11.94
C ARG A 150 23.13 -11.11 11.12
N SER A 151 23.01 -11.21 9.80
CA SER A 151 23.44 -10.16 8.85
C SER A 151 22.25 -9.32 8.38
N GLU A 152 22.53 -8.26 7.61
CA GLU A 152 21.52 -7.44 6.94
C GLU A 152 20.59 -8.29 6.04
N ASP A 153 21.16 -9.24 5.28
CA ASP A 153 20.41 -10.19 4.45
C ASP A 153 19.64 -11.26 5.27
N SER A 154 19.86 -11.29 6.58
CA SER A 154 19.24 -12.24 7.52
C SER A 154 18.50 -11.50 8.63
N THR A 155 17.91 -10.35 8.36
CA THR A 155 17.30 -9.49 9.39
C THR A 155 16.24 -10.21 10.24
N LEU A 156 16.30 -10.08 11.57
CA LEU A 156 15.16 -10.36 12.45
C LEU A 156 14.18 -9.18 12.40
N VAL A 157 12.92 -9.46 12.08
CA VAL A 157 11.84 -8.47 12.04
C VAL A 157 10.88 -8.71 13.20
N ILE A 158 11.01 -7.94 14.27
CA ILE A 158 10.12 -8.04 15.44
C ILE A 158 8.74 -7.49 15.07
N ARG A 159 7.67 -8.24 15.39
CA ARG A 159 6.29 -7.86 15.06
C ARG A 159 5.43 -7.68 16.32
N PRO A 160 5.17 -6.44 16.75
CA PRO A 160 3.98 -6.13 17.56
C PRO A 160 2.68 -6.30 16.75
N ASP A 161 1.61 -6.75 17.41
CA ASP A 161 0.30 -7.05 16.77
C ASP A 161 -0.89 -6.64 17.67
N SER A 162 -0.66 -5.75 18.64
CA SER A 162 -1.67 -5.22 19.55
C SER A 162 -1.21 -3.93 20.23
N GLY A 163 -2.16 -3.20 20.83
CA GLY A 163 -1.91 -1.91 21.50
C GLY A 163 -2.18 -0.70 20.61
N ASP A 164 -1.83 0.50 21.08
CA ASP A 164 -1.81 1.67 20.21
C ASP A 164 -0.61 1.54 19.25
N PRO A 165 -0.80 1.54 17.93
CA PRO A 165 0.29 1.26 16.99
C PRO A 165 1.46 2.23 17.09
N ALA A 166 1.19 3.52 17.34
CA ALA A 166 2.21 4.55 17.34
C ALA A 166 2.99 4.55 18.66
N GLU A 167 2.31 4.49 19.81
CA GLU A 167 2.96 4.39 21.12
C GLU A 167 3.76 3.09 21.26
N THR A 168 3.20 1.97 20.80
CA THR A 168 3.86 0.65 20.88
C THR A 168 5.17 0.64 20.09
N ILE A 169 5.17 1.18 18.87
CA ILE A 169 6.37 1.23 18.03
C ILE A 169 7.46 2.11 18.66
N ILE A 170 7.08 3.25 19.22
CA ILE A 170 8.02 4.17 19.90
C ILE A 170 8.64 3.51 21.14
N GLU A 171 7.85 2.83 21.96
CA GLU A 171 8.37 2.15 23.15
C GLU A 171 9.24 0.94 22.75
N VAL A 172 8.84 0.15 21.76
CA VAL A 172 9.63 -0.98 21.26
C VAL A 172 10.97 -0.50 20.70
N ILE A 173 10.99 0.52 19.82
CA ILE A 173 12.25 0.96 19.20
C ILE A 173 13.24 1.51 20.22
N LYS A 174 12.77 2.19 21.28
CA LYS A 174 13.59 2.63 22.42
C LYS A 174 14.18 1.46 23.20
N ILE A 175 13.38 0.43 23.49
CA ILE A 175 13.88 -0.78 24.17
C ILE A 175 14.96 -1.46 23.32
N LEU A 176 14.75 -1.55 22.00
CA LEU A 176 15.73 -2.14 21.10
C LEU A 176 17.00 -1.29 21.01
N GLU A 177 16.90 0.03 21.04
CA GLU A 177 18.05 0.93 21.14
C GLU A 177 18.86 0.66 22.41
N ASP A 178 18.20 0.62 23.57
CA ASP A 178 18.87 0.35 24.85
C ASP A 178 19.58 -1.01 24.85
N CYS A 179 19.02 -2.00 24.16
CA CYS A 179 19.56 -3.36 24.14
C CYS A 179 20.66 -3.54 23.08
N PHE A 180 20.50 -2.98 21.89
CA PHE A 180 21.35 -3.27 20.72
C PHE A 180 22.17 -2.08 20.23
N GLY A 181 21.90 -0.88 20.74
CA GLY A 181 22.45 0.38 20.24
C GLY A 181 21.74 0.87 18.97
N SER A 182 22.19 2.01 18.49
CA SER A 182 21.76 2.62 17.22
C SER A 182 22.95 3.33 16.57
N SER A 183 22.85 3.60 15.28
CA SER A 183 23.75 4.50 14.54
C SER A 183 22.96 5.69 13.99
N MET A 184 23.65 6.75 13.56
CA MET A 184 23.03 7.86 12.84
C MET A 184 23.31 7.71 11.35
N ASN A 185 22.29 7.81 10.52
CA ASN A 185 22.46 7.84 9.07
C ASN A 185 22.92 9.24 8.60
N SER A 186 23.17 9.39 7.29
CA SER A 186 23.64 10.66 6.69
C SER A 186 22.64 11.81 6.80
N MET A 187 21.37 11.53 7.10
CA MET A 187 20.32 12.53 7.30
C MET A 187 20.16 12.94 8.77
N GLY A 188 20.95 12.35 9.68
CA GLY A 188 20.88 12.66 11.10
C GLY A 188 19.73 11.96 11.83
N TYR A 189 19.26 10.82 11.32
CA TYR A 189 18.24 9.99 11.96
C TYR A 189 18.83 8.67 12.46
N LYS A 190 18.30 8.20 13.59
CA LYS A 190 18.72 6.96 14.24
C LYS A 190 18.27 5.73 13.46
N LEU A 191 19.17 4.75 13.37
CA LEU A 191 18.97 3.46 12.71
C LEU A 191 19.36 2.34 13.67
N LEU A 192 18.48 1.35 13.81
CA LEU A 192 18.81 0.08 14.47
C LEU A 192 19.88 -0.66 13.66
N PRO A 193 20.69 -1.53 14.30
CA PRO A 193 21.64 -2.37 13.59
C PRO A 193 20.99 -3.10 12.41
N SER A 194 21.73 -3.29 11.31
CA SER A 194 21.16 -3.77 10.03
C SER A 194 20.48 -5.13 10.11
N TYR A 195 20.80 -5.94 11.10
CA TYR A 195 20.19 -7.25 11.36
C TYR A 195 18.87 -7.21 12.14
N LEU A 196 18.34 -6.02 12.50
CA LEU A 196 17.15 -5.87 13.33
C LEU A 196 16.21 -4.79 12.80
N ARG A 197 14.95 -5.16 12.55
CA ARG A 197 13.88 -4.24 12.11
C ARG A 197 12.57 -4.54 12.82
N ILE A 198 11.59 -3.68 12.63
CA ILE A 198 10.23 -3.83 13.19
C ILE A 198 9.22 -3.88 12.04
N ILE A 199 8.17 -4.70 12.17
CA ILE A 199 6.98 -4.61 11.31
C ILE A 199 5.74 -4.42 12.17
N GLN A 200 4.97 -3.36 11.95
CA GLN A 200 3.66 -3.17 12.58
C GLN A 200 2.58 -3.75 11.67
N GLY A 201 1.86 -4.79 12.14
CA GLY A 201 0.81 -5.46 11.37
C GLY A 201 -0.63 -5.14 11.80
N ASP A 202 -0.81 -4.70 13.05
CA ASP A 202 -2.12 -4.39 13.62
C ASP A 202 -2.46 -2.90 13.49
N GLY A 203 -3.75 -2.60 13.27
CA GLY A 203 -4.24 -1.22 13.23
C GLY A 203 -3.68 -0.36 12.09
N ILE A 204 -3.20 -0.95 11.00
CA ILE A 204 -2.59 -0.19 9.89
C ILE A 204 -3.63 0.31 8.88
N ASP A 205 -3.75 1.64 8.77
CA ASP A 205 -4.43 2.37 7.70
C ASP A 205 -3.61 3.61 7.27
N LEU A 206 -4.12 4.41 6.32
CA LEU A 206 -3.40 5.60 5.83
C LEU A 206 -3.09 6.62 6.94
N HIS A 207 -4.01 6.76 7.90
CA HIS A 207 -3.84 7.71 9.00
C HIS A 207 -2.80 7.18 9.99
N SER A 208 -2.90 5.91 10.39
CA SER A 208 -1.98 5.35 11.38
C SER A 208 -0.54 5.26 10.85
N VAL A 209 -0.34 5.00 9.54
CA VAL A 209 1.01 5.04 8.94
C VAL A 209 1.62 6.44 8.99
N GLU A 210 0.88 7.49 8.63
CA GLU A 210 1.37 8.87 8.74
C GLU A 210 1.67 9.21 10.21
N GLU A 211 0.80 8.84 11.15
CA GLU A 211 1.01 9.09 12.58
C GLU A 211 2.28 8.42 13.11
N ILE A 212 2.47 7.11 12.85
CA ILE A 212 3.65 6.36 13.29
C ILE A 212 4.92 6.99 12.72
N LEU A 213 4.94 7.32 11.43
CA LEU A 213 6.12 7.90 10.78
C LEU A 213 6.44 9.31 11.27
N MET A 214 5.42 10.13 11.55
CA MET A 214 5.60 11.45 12.17
C MET A 214 6.22 11.31 13.56
N LYS A 215 5.66 10.46 14.44
CA LYS A 215 6.22 10.25 15.79
C LYS A 215 7.65 9.72 15.76
N LEU A 216 7.95 8.79 14.84
CA LEU A 216 9.32 8.31 14.63
C LEU A 216 10.25 9.48 14.26
N SER A 217 9.86 10.28 13.27
CA SER A 217 10.66 11.43 12.83
C SER A 217 10.85 12.46 13.95
N ASP A 218 9.81 12.78 14.72
CA ASP A 218 9.86 13.73 15.84
C ASP A 218 10.81 13.27 16.95
N GLU A 219 10.95 11.96 17.13
CA GLU A 219 11.92 11.36 18.04
C GLU A 219 13.30 11.06 17.41
N GLY A 220 13.51 11.48 16.17
CA GLY A 220 14.78 11.34 15.46
C GLY A 220 15.05 9.93 14.93
N TRP A 221 14.03 9.11 14.69
CA TRP A 221 14.14 7.77 14.10
C TRP A 221 13.92 7.77 12.58
N SER A 222 14.73 6.99 11.87
CA SER A 222 14.55 6.79 10.43
C SER A 222 13.37 5.86 10.13
N ALA A 223 12.62 6.15 9.07
CA ALA A 223 11.58 5.27 8.53
C ALA A 223 12.15 3.94 7.99
N GLU A 224 13.46 3.87 7.79
CA GLU A 224 14.17 2.63 7.43
C GLU A 224 13.94 1.51 8.47
N ASN A 225 13.73 1.86 9.75
CA ASN A 225 13.59 0.90 10.85
C ASN A 225 12.30 0.07 10.81
N VAL A 226 11.26 0.61 10.17
CA VAL A 226 9.89 0.07 10.29
C VAL A 226 9.32 -0.32 8.92
N PHE A 227 8.68 -1.48 8.89
CA PHE A 227 7.81 -1.95 7.82
C PHE A 227 6.37 -1.98 8.32
N PHE A 228 5.40 -2.01 7.40
CA PHE A 228 3.99 -2.07 7.75
C PHE A 228 3.33 -3.27 7.10
N GLY A 229 2.44 -3.94 7.81
CA GLY A 229 1.53 -4.93 7.27
C GLY A 229 0.11 -4.41 7.34
N ALA A 230 -0.64 -4.46 6.23
CA ALA A 230 -2.02 -3.99 6.20
C ALA A 230 -2.95 -5.09 5.71
N GLY A 231 -4.01 -5.35 6.50
CA GLY A 231 -5.03 -6.34 6.18
C GLY A 231 -6.32 -5.70 5.64
N SER A 232 -7.35 -5.64 6.49
CA SER A 232 -8.68 -5.18 6.10
C SER A 232 -8.72 -3.74 5.58
N ALA A 233 -7.90 -2.83 6.12
CA ALA A 233 -7.83 -1.45 5.63
C ALA A 233 -7.36 -1.34 4.17
N LEU A 234 -6.50 -2.28 3.75
CA LEU A 234 -5.96 -2.34 2.40
C LEU A 234 -6.95 -2.97 1.42
N LEU A 235 -7.57 -4.10 1.80
CA LEU A 235 -8.34 -4.91 0.85
C LEU A 235 -9.87 -4.96 1.07
N GLN A 236 -10.42 -4.52 2.21
CA GLN A 236 -11.83 -4.77 2.56
C GLN A 236 -12.60 -3.52 3.05
N LYS A 237 -11.99 -2.60 3.79
CA LYS A 237 -12.64 -1.39 4.34
C LYS A 237 -12.77 -0.29 3.29
N LEU A 238 -13.28 -0.65 2.12
CA LEU A 238 -13.47 0.21 0.96
C LEU A 238 -14.76 -0.17 0.24
N ASN A 239 -15.37 0.80 -0.44
CA ASN A 239 -16.59 0.58 -1.19
C ASN A 239 -16.57 1.37 -2.50
N ARG A 240 -17.53 1.10 -3.39
CA ARG A 240 -17.63 1.75 -4.70
C ARG A 240 -17.67 3.28 -4.60
N ASP A 241 -18.25 3.81 -3.52
CA ASP A 241 -18.39 5.23 -3.29
C ASP A 241 -17.11 5.90 -2.78
N THR A 242 -16.11 5.15 -2.31
CA THR A 242 -14.79 5.68 -1.90
C THR A 242 -14.15 6.56 -2.97
N LEU A 243 -14.27 6.18 -4.25
CA LEU A 243 -13.80 6.99 -5.40
C LEU A 243 -14.96 7.42 -6.31
N HIS A 244 -16.21 7.30 -5.83
CA HIS A 244 -17.42 7.55 -6.61
C HIS A 244 -17.46 6.83 -7.99
N CYS A 245 -16.87 5.64 -8.11
CA CYS A 245 -16.78 4.91 -9.37
C CYS A 245 -18.18 4.61 -9.94
N ALA A 246 -18.47 5.07 -11.15
CA ALA A 246 -19.82 4.99 -11.69
C ALA A 246 -19.84 4.71 -13.20
N PHE A 247 -20.88 4.00 -13.65
CA PHE A 247 -21.18 3.81 -15.07
C PHE A 247 -22.48 4.54 -15.42
N LYS A 248 -22.50 5.26 -16.54
CA LYS A 248 -23.65 6.05 -17.02
C LYS A 248 -23.70 5.99 -18.55
N CYS A 249 -24.91 5.91 -19.09
CA CYS A 249 -25.14 6.13 -20.51
C CYS A 249 -24.99 7.63 -20.81
N SER A 250 -24.18 7.97 -21.82
CA SER A 250 -23.98 9.35 -22.28
C SER A 250 -24.45 9.59 -23.72
N TYR A 251 -24.65 8.54 -24.52
CA TYR A 251 -25.07 8.63 -25.92
C TYR A 251 -25.98 7.46 -26.30
N VAL A 252 -27.03 7.74 -27.07
CA VAL A 252 -27.89 6.71 -27.67
C VAL A 252 -28.10 7.02 -29.14
N GLU A 253 -28.28 5.98 -29.96
CA GLU A 253 -28.68 6.13 -31.36
C GLU A 253 -30.04 5.48 -31.59
N THR A 254 -30.94 6.18 -32.27
CA THR A 254 -32.28 5.68 -32.63
C THR A 254 -32.59 6.05 -34.07
N ASN A 255 -32.86 5.04 -34.92
CA ASN A 255 -33.11 5.23 -36.36
C ASN A 255 -31.98 6.01 -37.07
N GLY A 256 -30.72 5.72 -36.75
CA GLY A 256 -29.55 6.41 -37.32
C GLY A 256 -29.35 7.85 -36.82
N LYS A 257 -30.13 8.29 -35.82
CA LYS A 257 -29.99 9.62 -35.20
C LYS A 257 -29.43 9.48 -33.79
N GLY A 258 -28.23 10.00 -33.60
CA GLY A 258 -27.57 10.10 -32.30
C GLY A 258 -28.19 11.17 -31.41
N MET A 259 -28.20 10.90 -30.10
CA MET A 259 -28.64 11.85 -29.08
C MET A 259 -27.74 11.75 -27.84
N ASP A 260 -27.23 12.90 -27.40
CA ASP A 260 -26.56 13.03 -26.12
C ASP A 260 -27.57 12.85 -24.98
N VAL A 261 -27.30 11.93 -24.06
CA VAL A 261 -28.13 11.70 -22.87
C VAL A 261 -27.31 11.95 -21.61
N TYR A 262 -27.99 12.38 -20.54
CA TYR A 262 -27.37 12.65 -19.26
C TYR A 262 -28.42 12.73 -18.15
N LYS A 263 -27.95 12.64 -16.90
CA LYS A 263 -28.76 12.98 -15.72
C LYS A 263 -28.21 14.25 -15.07
N GLN A 264 -29.10 15.03 -14.48
CA GLN A 264 -28.74 16.22 -13.70
C GLN A 264 -29.76 16.37 -12.55
N PRO A 265 -29.60 15.61 -11.45
CA PRO A 265 -30.54 15.67 -10.34
C PRO A 265 -30.53 17.05 -9.68
N VAL A 266 -31.70 17.68 -9.55
CA VAL A 266 -31.82 19.03 -8.94
C VAL A 266 -31.39 19.03 -7.47
N THR A 267 -31.67 17.94 -6.75
CA THR A 267 -31.36 17.81 -5.32
C THR A 267 -29.91 17.41 -5.04
N ASP A 268 -29.12 17.08 -6.06
CA ASP A 268 -27.73 16.68 -5.91
C ASP A 268 -26.95 16.95 -7.21
N PRO A 269 -26.48 18.20 -7.42
CA PRO A 269 -25.74 18.59 -8.62
C PRO A 269 -24.46 17.79 -8.84
N SER A 270 -23.84 17.25 -7.78
CA SER A 270 -22.63 16.43 -7.87
C SER A 270 -22.85 15.13 -8.65
N LYS A 271 -24.12 14.68 -8.74
CA LYS A 271 -24.52 13.50 -9.51
C LYS A 271 -24.87 13.79 -10.97
N GLY A 272 -24.52 14.98 -11.48
CA GLY A 272 -24.54 15.30 -12.90
C GLY A 272 -23.63 14.35 -13.69
N SER A 273 -24.07 13.89 -14.87
CA SER A 273 -23.25 13.06 -15.75
C SER A 273 -22.85 13.77 -17.03
N LYS A 274 -21.70 13.36 -17.59
CA LYS A 274 -21.20 13.80 -18.90
C LYS A 274 -22.15 13.40 -20.03
N ARG A 275 -22.04 14.09 -21.17
CA ARG A 275 -22.99 14.00 -22.29
C ARG A 275 -22.30 13.64 -23.61
N GLY A 276 -22.96 12.81 -24.41
CA GLY A 276 -22.53 12.42 -25.75
C GLY A 276 -21.39 11.41 -25.80
N ARG A 277 -20.80 11.27 -26.98
CA ARG A 277 -19.57 10.49 -27.18
C ARG A 277 -18.41 11.19 -26.48
N LEU A 278 -17.61 10.43 -25.75
CA LEU A 278 -16.53 10.96 -24.91
C LEU A 278 -15.17 10.55 -25.47
N SER A 279 -14.16 11.39 -25.27
CA SER A 279 -12.74 11.06 -25.46
C SER A 279 -11.93 11.61 -24.29
N LEU A 280 -10.74 11.04 -24.03
CA LEU A 280 -9.85 11.49 -22.97
C LEU A 280 -8.57 12.03 -23.60
N ARG A 281 -8.11 13.23 -23.21
CA ARG A 281 -6.86 13.77 -23.76
C ARG A 281 -6.03 14.46 -22.69
N ARG A 282 -4.77 14.73 -23.03
CA ARG A 282 -3.93 15.67 -22.29
C ARG A 282 -4.00 17.03 -22.97
N ASN A 283 -4.35 18.08 -22.22
CA ASN A 283 -4.44 19.43 -22.76
C ASN A 283 -3.06 20.12 -22.86
N SER A 284 -3.03 21.35 -23.37
CA SER A 284 -1.79 22.13 -23.57
C SER A 284 -1.00 22.37 -22.29
N ASP A 285 -1.68 22.39 -21.14
CA ASP A 285 -1.08 22.61 -19.83
C ASP A 285 -0.62 21.30 -19.18
N GLY A 286 -0.80 20.16 -19.87
CA GLY A 286 -0.40 18.85 -19.40
C GLY A 286 -1.44 18.14 -18.52
N PHE A 287 -2.62 18.72 -18.30
CA PHE A 287 -3.68 18.09 -17.50
C PHE A 287 -4.50 17.09 -18.30
N ILE A 288 -5.02 16.06 -17.64
CA ILE A 288 -5.95 15.11 -18.24
C ILE A 288 -7.37 15.70 -18.19
N GLU A 289 -8.04 15.73 -19.33
CA GLU A 289 -9.41 16.21 -19.46
C GLU A 289 -10.27 15.27 -20.30
N THR A 290 -11.56 15.16 -19.94
CA THR A 290 -12.56 14.45 -20.75
C THR A 290 -13.27 15.42 -21.66
N VAL A 291 -13.21 15.18 -22.97
CA VAL A 291 -13.94 15.94 -24.00
C VAL A 291 -15.30 15.27 -24.22
N GLU A 292 -16.36 16.07 -24.26
CA GLU A 292 -17.75 15.62 -24.36
C GLU A 292 -18.34 15.85 -25.75
N ARG A 293 -19.54 15.32 -26.02
CA ARG A 293 -20.34 15.63 -27.23
C ARG A 293 -19.68 15.28 -28.57
N GLY A 294 -18.72 14.37 -28.57
CA GLY A 294 -18.08 13.86 -29.78
C GLY A 294 -17.21 14.87 -30.52
N VAL A 295 -16.77 15.96 -29.87
CA VAL A 295 -15.88 16.96 -30.48
C VAL A 295 -14.39 16.63 -30.29
N GLY A 296 -14.09 15.52 -29.61
CA GLY A 296 -12.74 15.00 -29.44
C GLY A 296 -12.12 14.55 -30.75
N LYS A 297 -10.79 14.66 -30.85
CA LYS A 297 -10.04 14.18 -32.01
C LYS A 297 -9.49 12.78 -31.75
N PRO A 298 -9.72 11.80 -32.64
CA PRO A 298 -9.23 10.44 -32.44
C PRO A 298 -7.71 10.33 -32.20
N GLU A 299 -6.91 11.19 -32.84
CA GLU A 299 -5.46 11.21 -32.68
C GLU A 299 -4.98 11.77 -31.33
N GLU A 300 -5.85 12.47 -30.59
CA GLU A 300 -5.58 12.97 -29.24
C GLU A 300 -6.17 12.05 -28.15
N ASP A 301 -6.99 11.07 -28.53
CA ASP A 301 -7.71 10.21 -27.58
C ASP A 301 -6.78 9.18 -26.95
N MET A 302 -6.72 9.20 -25.63
CA MET A 302 -5.96 8.27 -24.81
C MET A 302 -6.73 6.97 -24.56
N LEU A 303 -8.04 6.94 -24.82
CA LEU A 303 -8.83 5.71 -24.73
C LEU A 303 -8.52 4.82 -25.93
N VAL A 304 -8.19 3.56 -25.65
CA VAL A 304 -7.93 2.56 -26.68
C VAL A 304 -8.97 1.45 -26.62
N THR A 305 -9.27 0.88 -27.78
CA THR A 305 -10.20 -0.26 -27.86
C THR A 305 -9.50 -1.51 -27.32
N VAL A 306 -9.92 -1.97 -26.15
CA VAL A 306 -9.36 -3.17 -25.51
C VAL A 306 -10.18 -4.43 -25.75
N PHE A 307 -11.46 -4.28 -26.09
CA PHE A 307 -12.39 -5.38 -26.34
C PHE A 307 -13.36 -4.98 -27.44
N GLU A 308 -13.53 -5.86 -28.43
CA GLU A 308 -14.48 -5.67 -29.51
C GLU A 308 -15.07 -7.03 -29.91
N ASN A 309 -16.40 -7.10 -30.01
CA ASN A 309 -17.13 -8.25 -30.56
C ASN A 309 -16.71 -9.62 -29.99
N GLY A 310 -16.48 -9.72 -28.68
CA GLY A 310 -16.12 -10.98 -28.02
C GLY A 310 -14.62 -11.26 -27.94
N SER A 311 -13.77 -10.39 -28.51
CA SER A 311 -12.32 -10.57 -28.55
C SER A 311 -11.59 -9.49 -27.77
N ILE A 312 -10.55 -9.89 -27.03
CA ILE A 312 -9.59 -8.96 -26.43
C ILE A 312 -8.64 -8.50 -27.53
N LEU A 313 -8.53 -7.18 -27.72
CA LEU A 313 -7.68 -6.58 -28.76
C LEU A 313 -6.34 -6.07 -28.23
N GLN A 314 -6.28 -5.78 -26.93
CA GLN A 314 -5.10 -5.26 -26.27
C GLN A 314 -4.99 -5.87 -24.88
N GLU A 315 -3.81 -6.40 -24.58
CA GLU A 315 -3.42 -6.87 -23.25
C GLU A 315 -2.31 -5.98 -22.70
N TYR A 316 -2.17 -5.95 -21.38
CA TYR A 316 -1.13 -5.22 -20.67
C TYR A 316 -0.45 -6.15 -19.69
N THR A 317 0.87 -6.10 -19.63
CA THR A 317 1.65 -6.79 -18.61
C THR A 317 1.59 -6.04 -17.28
N LEU A 318 1.81 -6.75 -16.16
CA LEU A 318 1.89 -6.08 -14.85
C LEU A 318 3.07 -5.08 -14.81
N GLU A 319 4.15 -5.36 -15.53
CA GLU A 319 5.30 -4.45 -15.64
C GLU A 319 4.94 -3.11 -16.29
N GLU A 320 4.20 -3.15 -17.40
CA GLU A 320 3.68 -1.93 -18.06
C GLU A 320 2.75 -1.16 -17.13
N ILE A 321 1.88 -1.86 -16.40
CA ILE A 321 0.96 -1.25 -15.43
C ILE A 321 1.74 -0.57 -14.29
N ARG A 322 2.74 -1.25 -13.71
CA ARG A 322 3.64 -0.70 -12.68
C ARG A 322 4.37 0.54 -13.18
N LYS A 323 4.91 0.50 -14.40
CA LYS A 323 5.59 1.64 -15.02
C LYS A 323 4.66 2.84 -15.15
N ASN A 324 3.39 2.61 -15.52
CA ASN A 324 2.39 3.67 -15.65
C ASN A 324 1.92 4.22 -14.28
N ALA A 325 1.91 3.37 -13.25
CA ALA A 325 1.45 3.73 -11.90
C ALA A 325 2.54 4.35 -11.00
N ARG A 326 3.79 4.43 -11.47
CA ARG A 326 4.93 4.96 -10.70
C ARG A 326 4.63 6.32 -10.06
N LEU A 327 5.24 6.57 -8.90
CA LEU A 327 5.20 7.90 -8.28
C LEU A 327 5.85 8.94 -9.20
N TRP A 328 5.29 10.15 -9.20
CA TRP A 328 5.88 11.31 -9.85
C TRP A 328 6.76 12.08 -8.86
N GLU A 329 7.66 12.93 -9.35
CA GLU A 329 8.50 13.74 -8.46
C GLU A 329 7.67 14.65 -7.54
N GLU A 330 6.53 15.15 -8.04
CA GLU A 330 5.58 15.95 -7.27
C GLU A 330 4.99 15.19 -6.09
N ASP A 331 4.74 13.87 -6.25
CA ASP A 331 4.28 13.00 -5.17
C ASP A 331 5.31 12.87 -4.03
N LEU A 332 6.58 13.19 -4.31
CA LEU A 332 7.70 13.12 -3.36
C LEU A 332 8.06 14.49 -2.77
N SER A 333 7.45 15.57 -3.25
CA SER A 333 7.72 16.91 -2.76
C SER A 333 6.94 17.17 -1.47
N PRO A 334 7.57 17.70 -0.40
CA PRO A 334 6.82 18.28 0.70
C PRO A 334 6.09 19.47 0.11
N SER A 335 4.77 19.36 -0.03
CA SER A 335 3.94 20.46 -0.51
C SER A 335 4.31 21.74 0.25
N GLN A 336 4.73 22.77 -0.47
CA GLN A 336 4.84 24.15 0.02
C GLN A 336 3.44 24.68 0.36
N HIS A 337 2.76 24.12 1.35
CA HIS A 337 1.53 24.68 1.91
C HIS A 337 1.40 24.25 3.37
N ASN A 338 2.35 24.70 4.20
CA ASN A 338 2.01 25.06 5.56
C ASN A 338 1.25 26.39 5.50
N GLN A 339 -0.06 26.33 5.27
CA GLN A 339 -1.07 27.24 5.81
C GLN A 339 -2.48 26.77 5.39
N ASP A 340 -3.27 26.43 6.40
CA ASP A 340 -4.73 26.29 6.45
C ASP A 340 -5.45 25.17 5.66
N SER A 341 -5.75 24.06 6.36
CA SER A 341 -7.12 23.67 6.77
C SER A 341 -7.35 22.14 6.78
N PRO A 342 -8.06 21.56 7.77
CA PRO A 342 -8.24 20.12 7.90
C PRO A 342 -9.51 19.64 7.19
N LYS A 343 -9.40 19.07 5.98
CA LYS A 343 -10.37 18.09 5.45
C LYS A 343 -9.66 17.12 4.52
N ALA A 344 -9.68 15.84 4.89
CA ALA A 344 -9.10 14.73 4.13
C ALA A 344 -9.83 14.43 2.79
N GLU A 345 -10.69 15.33 2.29
CA GLU A 345 -11.52 15.11 1.09
C GLU A 345 -11.02 15.85 -0.16
N GLU A 346 -10.04 16.78 -0.08
CA GLU A 346 -9.63 17.61 -1.22
C GLU A 346 -8.28 17.25 -1.87
N LEU A 347 -7.61 16.19 -1.42
CA LEU A 347 -6.25 15.84 -1.88
C LEU A 347 -6.16 15.25 -3.31
N HIS A 348 -7.26 15.11 -4.05
CA HIS A 348 -7.29 14.35 -5.32
C HIS A 348 -7.61 15.14 -6.61
N GLN A 349 -7.68 16.46 -6.58
CA GLN A 349 -8.07 17.26 -7.77
C GLN A 349 -6.93 17.95 -8.53
N LYS A 350 -5.66 17.71 -8.21
CA LYS A 350 -4.58 18.48 -8.84
C LYS A 350 -4.29 18.12 -10.30
N HIS A 351 -4.76 16.99 -10.84
CA HIS A 351 -4.40 16.55 -12.20
C HIS A 351 -5.58 16.12 -13.09
N ILE A 352 -6.82 16.20 -12.57
CA ILE A 352 -8.04 15.89 -13.32
C ILE A 352 -8.95 17.11 -13.19
N MET A 353 -8.93 17.97 -14.20
CA MET A 353 -9.92 19.02 -14.32
C MET A 353 -11.21 18.38 -14.85
N ASN A 354 -12.17 18.15 -13.96
CA ASN A 354 -13.56 18.07 -14.40
C ASN A 354 -13.88 19.45 -14.98
N GLY A 355 -13.89 19.56 -16.32
CA GLY A 355 -14.13 20.82 -17.02
C GLY A 355 -15.23 21.63 -16.33
N MET A 356 -14.85 22.75 -15.72
CA MET A 356 -15.79 23.71 -15.18
C MET A 356 -16.58 24.29 -16.35
N HIS A 357 -17.91 24.29 -16.21
CA HIS A 357 -18.84 24.87 -17.19
C HIS A 357 -18.70 26.38 -17.33
#